data_AF-A0A495JMZ0-F1
#
_entry.id   AF-A0A495JMZ0-F1
#
_cell.length_a   1.000
_cell.length_b   1.000
_cell.length_c   1.000
_cell.angle_alpha   90.00
_cell.angle_beta   90.00
_cell.angle_gamma   90.00
#
_symmetry.space_group_name_H-M   'P 1'
#
loop_
_entity.id
_entity.type
_entity.pdbx_description
1 polymer ?
#
loop_
_entity_poly.entity_id
_entity_poly.type
_entity_poly.pdbx_seq_one_letter_code
_entity_poly.pdbx_strand_id
1 'polypeptide(L)'
;MLHHEVTTVLAGPPLGEPEPERSDVDILHDQLEQLDGELLSLVRRRTALAHRLRRARAESGATRFAHDRELSVVRRFQLLGPGGGELGVLLLRLAR
;
A
#
# COMPACT_ATOMS: atom_id res chain seq x y z
N MET A 1 -17.16 13.56 -71.39
CA MET A 1 -17.02 12.22 -70.76
C MET A 1 -15.56 12.10 -70.38
N LEU A 2 -15.12 12.07 -69.12
CA LEU A 2 -15.73 11.68 -67.85
C LEU A 2 -15.11 12.53 -66.73
N HIS A 3 -15.92 13.06 -65.81
CA HIS A 3 -15.43 13.64 -64.56
C HIS A 3 -15.00 12.50 -63.63
N HIS A 4 -13.79 12.55 -63.09
CA HIS A 4 -13.31 11.63 -62.06
C HIS A 4 -13.47 12.33 -60.70
N GLU A 5 -14.59 12.09 -60.02
CA GLU A 5 -14.74 12.49 -58.61
C GLU A 5 -14.04 11.46 -57.74
N VAL A 6 -12.85 11.83 -57.25
CA VAL A 6 -12.18 11.10 -56.18
C VAL A 6 -12.94 11.39 -54.90
N THR A 7 -13.87 10.50 -54.55
CA THR A 7 -14.52 10.52 -53.24
C THR A 7 -13.49 10.14 -52.18
N THR A 8 -12.97 11.14 -51.47
CA THR A 8 -12.25 10.94 -50.22
C THR A 8 -13.25 10.43 -49.18
N VAL A 9 -13.24 9.11 -48.94
CA VAL A 9 -13.86 8.53 -47.76
C VAL A 9 -13.04 8.99 -46.55
N LEU A 10 -13.57 9.95 -45.80
CA LEU A 10 -13.13 10.20 -44.43
C LEU A 10 -13.52 8.97 -43.60
N ALA A 11 -12.57 8.07 -43.39
CA ALA A 11 -12.71 7.02 -42.40
C ALA A 11 -12.86 7.72 -41.03
N GLY A 12 -14.06 7.69 -40.46
CA GLY A 12 -14.28 8.06 -39.07
C GLY A 12 -13.45 7.17 -38.14
N PRO A 13 -13.22 7.59 -36.88
CA PRO A 13 -12.51 6.76 -35.91
C PRO A 13 -13.18 5.36 -35.87
N PRO A 14 -12.40 4.26 -35.90
CA PRO A 14 -12.96 2.92 -35.95
C PRO A 14 -13.94 2.75 -34.79
N LEU A 15 -15.17 2.36 -35.13
CA LEU A 15 -16.22 2.04 -34.18
C LEU A 15 -15.75 0.86 -33.32
N GLY A 16 -15.42 1.15 -32.05
CA GLY A 16 -15.43 0.22 -30.93
C GLY A 16 -14.74 -1.11 -31.18
N GLU A 17 -13.40 -1.12 -31.15
CA GLU A 17 -12.75 -2.32 -30.61
C GLU A 17 -13.25 -2.46 -29.17
N PRO A 18 -13.80 -3.62 -28.76
CA PRO A 18 -14.20 -3.81 -27.38
C PRO A 18 -12.95 -3.61 -26.53
N GLU A 19 -12.96 -2.58 -25.68
CA GLU A 19 -11.98 -2.40 -24.62
C GLU A 19 -11.79 -3.76 -23.94
N PRO A 20 -10.55 -4.26 -23.78
CA PRO A 20 -10.33 -5.59 -23.25
C PRO A 20 -11.02 -5.68 -21.88
N GLU A 21 -11.96 -6.62 -21.75
CA GLU A 21 -12.60 -6.89 -20.46
C GLU A 21 -11.50 -7.24 -19.46
N ARG A 22 -11.43 -6.47 -18.36
CA ARG A 22 -10.43 -6.71 -17.32
C ARG A 22 -10.60 -8.13 -16.78
N SER A 23 -9.49 -8.86 -16.71
CA SER A 23 -9.49 -10.19 -16.13
C SER A 23 -9.68 -10.11 -14.61
N ASP A 24 -10.17 -11.19 -14.00
CA ASP A 24 -10.24 -11.31 -12.54
C ASP A 24 -8.87 -11.11 -11.88
N VAL A 25 -7.79 -11.46 -12.58
CA VAL A 25 -6.41 -11.26 -12.12
C VAL A 25 -6.07 -9.77 -12.05
N ASP A 26 -6.45 -8.99 -13.06
CA ASP A 26 -6.21 -7.54 -13.07
C ASP A 26 -6.98 -6.86 -11.93
N ILE A 27 -8.23 -7.29 -11.69
CA ILE A 27 -9.05 -6.76 -10.59
C ILE A 27 -8.43 -7.08 -9.23
N LEU A 28 -7.88 -8.29 -9.04
CA LEU A 28 -7.20 -8.66 -7.80
C LEU A 28 -5.92 -7.86 -7.59
N HIS A 29 -5.17 -7.55 -8.65
CA HIS A 29 -4.01 -6.68 -8.57
C HIS A 29 -4.37 -5.26 -8.14
N ASP A 30 -5.40 -4.66 -8.76
CA ASP A 30 -5.90 -3.33 -8.38
C ASP A 30 -6.29 -3.28 -6.89
N GLN A 31 -6.94 -4.34 -6.38
CA GLN A 31 -7.31 -4.45 -4.97
C GLN A 31 -6.10 -4.57 -4.04
N LEU A 32 -5.07 -5.34 -4.42
CA LEU A 32 -3.83 -5.44 -3.66
C LEU A 32 -3.11 -4.11 -3.60
N GLU A 33 -3.00 -3.40 -4.73
CA GLU A 33 -2.35 -2.08 -4.77
C GLU A 33 -3.06 -1.07 -3.87
N GLN A 34 -4.40 -1.08 -3.86
CA GLN A 34 -5.17 -0.25 -2.94
C GLN A 34 -4.87 -0.59 -1.47
N LEU A 35 -4.91 -1.88 -1.12
CA LEU A 35 -4.62 -2.34 0.24
C LEU A 35 -3.18 -1.99 0.67
N ASP A 36 -2.21 -2.11 -0.23
CA ASP A 36 -0.82 -1.75 0.03
C ASP A 36 -0.66 -0.24 0.28
N GLY A 37 -1.40 0.59 -0.45
CA GLY A 37 -1.49 2.03 -0.19
C GLY A 37 -2.02 2.34 1.21
N GLU A 38 -3.08 1.63 1.63
CA GLU A 38 -3.65 1.76 2.97
C GLU A 38 -2.68 1.29 4.07
N LEU A 39 -2.03 0.14 3.87
CA LEU A 39 -1.00 -0.39 4.76
C LEU A 39 0.16 0.59 4.91
N LEU A 40 0.65 1.16 3.81
CA LEU A 40 1.73 2.16 3.83
C LEU A 40 1.35 3.39 4.66
N SER A 41 0.13 3.90 4.46
CA SER A 41 -0.41 5.03 5.24
C SER A 41 -0.47 4.70 6.74
N LEU A 42 -0.99 3.52 7.09
CA LEU A 42 -1.09 3.05 8.48
C LEU A 42 0.30 2.88 9.12
N VAL A 43 1.25 2.29 8.41
CA VAL A 43 2.63 2.12 8.90
C VAL A 43 3.30 3.46 9.15
N ARG A 44 3.19 4.43 8.22
CA ARG A 44 3.73 5.78 8.41
C ARG A 44 3.14 6.45 9.66
N ARG A 45 1.82 6.40 9.83
CA ARG A 45 1.13 6.97 11.00
C ARG A 45 1.55 6.28 12.29
N ARG A 46 1.64 4.95 12.30
CA ARG A 46 2.09 4.15 13.45
C ARG A 46 3.52 4.54 13.86
N THR A 47 4.43 4.65 12.90
CA THR A 47 5.83 5.04 13.12
C THR A 47 5.92 6.45 13.73
N ALA A 48 5.20 7.42 13.17
CA ALA A 48 5.16 8.78 13.72
C ALA A 48 4.63 8.82 15.17
N LEU A 49 3.59 8.06 15.49
CA LEU A 49 3.07 7.94 16.86
C LEU A 49 4.09 7.29 17.80
N ALA A 50 4.79 6.25 17.35
CA ALA A 50 5.82 5.59 18.13
C ALA A 50 7.00 6.53 18.44
N HIS A 51 7.45 7.35 17.48
CA HIS A 51 8.46 8.39 17.74
C HIS A 51 8.00 9.41 18.78
N ARG A 52 6.78 9.95 18.63
CA ARG A 52 6.20 10.91 19.59
C ARG A 52 6.14 10.34 21.00
N LEU A 53 5.69 9.08 21.13
CA LEU A 53 5.60 8.39 22.41
C LEU A 53 6.99 8.20 23.05
N ARG A 54 8.00 7.81 22.27
CA ARG A 54 9.37 7.66 22.79
C ARG A 54 9.96 8.99 23.23
N ARG A 55 9.75 10.07 22.45
CA ARG A 55 10.22 11.41 22.83
C ARG A 55 9.60 11.87 24.15
N ALA A 56 8.29 11.73 24.29
CA ALA A 56 7.58 12.05 25.53
C ALA A 56 8.11 11.25 26.74
N ARG A 57 8.52 9.99 26.55
CA ARG A 57 9.12 9.17 27.61
C ARG A 57 10.53 9.60 27.98
N ALA A 58 11.34 9.98 26.99
CA ALA A 58 12.67 10.52 27.23
C ALA A 58 12.58 11.83 28.04
N GLU A 59 11.65 12.71 27.67
CA GLU A 59 11.33 13.95 28.39
C GLU A 59 10.87 13.67 29.84
N SER A 60 10.14 12.57 30.08
CA SER A 60 9.63 12.20 31.40
C SER A 60 10.59 11.35 32.25
N GLY A 61 11.79 11.01 31.77
CA GLY A 61 12.74 10.13 32.46
C GLY A 61 12.29 8.66 32.63
N ALA A 62 11.28 8.21 31.87
CA ALA A 62 10.66 6.90 32.03
C ALA A 62 11.30 5.84 31.10
N THR A 63 12.50 5.35 31.45
CA THR A 63 13.29 4.45 30.57
C THR A 63 13.01 2.95 30.77
N ARG A 64 12.47 2.53 31.92
CA ARG A 64 12.42 1.11 32.31
C ARG A 64 11.35 0.25 31.62
N PHE A 65 10.29 0.87 31.04
CA PHE A 65 9.12 0.15 30.49
C PHE A 65 9.16 -0.09 28.96
N ALA A 66 10.31 0.07 28.31
CA ALA A 66 10.42 -0.06 26.86
C ALA A 66 10.38 -1.53 26.39
N HIS A 67 11.09 -2.43 27.06
CA HIS A 67 11.31 -3.80 26.58
C HIS A 67 10.03 -4.65 26.51
N ASP A 68 9.23 -4.68 27.58
CA ASP A 68 7.97 -5.45 27.61
C ASP A 68 6.96 -4.97 26.57
N ARG A 69 6.99 -3.66 26.26
CA ARG A 69 6.11 -3.05 25.27
C ARG A 69 6.55 -3.39 23.85
N GLU A 70 7.85 -3.40 23.57
CA GLU A 70 8.40 -3.89 22.30
C GLU A 70 8.04 -5.36 22.08
N LEU A 71 8.21 -6.20 23.10
CA LEU A 71 7.84 -7.61 23.01
C LEU A 71 6.34 -7.81 22.78
N SER A 72 5.48 -6.98 23.38
CA SER A 72 4.04 -7.00 23.12
C SER A 72 3.69 -6.63 21.68
N VAL A 73 4.48 -5.80 21.00
CA VAL A 73 4.29 -5.52 19.56
C VAL A 73 4.58 -6.77 18.77
N VAL A 74 5.72 -7.41 18.99
CA VAL A 74 6.11 -8.64 18.26
C VAL A 74 5.05 -9.72 18.43
N ARG A 75 4.60 -9.99 19.67
CA ARG A 75 3.55 -10.98 19.95
C ARG A 75 2.24 -10.68 19.23
N ARG A 76 1.87 -9.40 19.08
CA ARG A 76 0.63 -9.04 18.37
C ARG A 76 0.71 -9.41 16.89
N PHE A 77 1.84 -9.18 16.24
CA PHE A 77 1.99 -9.48 14.83
C PHE A 77 2.23 -10.96 14.55
N GLN A 78 2.66 -11.77 15.53
CA GLN A 78 2.72 -13.23 15.41
C GLN A 78 1.35 -13.87 15.10
N LEU A 79 0.23 -13.18 15.37
CA LEU A 79 -1.11 -13.63 14.98
C LEU A 79 -1.31 -13.73 13.46
N LEU A 80 -0.44 -13.11 12.66
CA LEU A 80 -0.44 -13.22 11.20
C LEU A 80 0.21 -14.52 10.70
N GLY A 81 0.68 -15.39 11.60
CA GLY A 81 1.33 -16.65 11.25
C GLY A 81 2.85 -16.49 11.02
N PRO A 82 3.46 -17.41 10.23
CA PRO A 82 4.88 -17.35 9.89
C PRO A 82 5.26 -16.00 9.29
N GLY A 83 6.33 -15.38 9.78
CA GLY A 83 6.77 -14.04 9.36
C GLY A 83 6.13 -12.87 10.11
N GLY A 84 5.02 -13.08 10.83
CA GLY A 84 4.37 -12.03 11.62
C GLY A 84 5.27 -11.42 12.70
N GLY A 85 6.06 -12.25 13.38
CA GLY A 85 7.06 -11.77 14.33
C GLY A 85 8.12 -10.86 13.70
N GLU A 86 8.57 -11.20 12.49
CA GLU A 86 9.56 -10.43 11.73
C GLU A 86 8.99 -9.07 11.30
N LEU A 87 7.74 -9.04 10.85
CA LEU A 87 7.03 -7.78 10.58
C LEU A 87 6.96 -6.91 11.83
N GLY A 88 6.65 -7.49 13.00
CA GLY A 88 6.67 -6.78 14.28
C GLY A 88 8.04 -6.16 14.58
N VAL A 89 9.14 -6.90 14.33
CA VAL A 89 10.51 -6.41 14.51
C VAL A 89 10.85 -5.28 13.53
N LEU A 90 10.47 -5.41 12.24
CA LEU A 90 10.67 -4.36 11.23
C LEU A 90 9.96 -3.07 11.63
N LEU A 91 8.71 -3.18 12.09
CA LEU A 91 7.91 -2.05 12.58
C LEU A 91 8.47 -1.39 13.84
N LEU A 92 9.22 -2.11 14.67
CA LEU A 92 9.97 -1.52 15.78
C LEU A 92 11.21 -0.79 15.27
N ARG A 93 11.96 -1.38 14.34
CA ARG A 93 13.16 -0.79 13.73
C ARG A 93 12.87 0.53 13.01
N LEU A 94 11.79 0.57 12.22
CA LEU A 94 11.33 1.79 11.53
C LEU A 94 11.06 2.95 12.49
N ALA A 95 10.71 2.62 13.73
CA ALA A 95 10.34 3.59 14.74
C ALA A 95 11.44 3.81 15.78
N ARG A 96 12.68 3.34 15.60
CA ARG A 96 13.83 3.59 16.51
C ARG A 96 14.44 4.97 16.30
#